data_AF-A0A3D8IQV4-F1
#
_entry.id   AF-A0A3D8IQV4-F1
#
_cell.length_a   1.000
_cell.length_b   1.000
_cell.length_c   1.000
_cell.angle_alpha   90.00
_cell.angle_beta   90.00
_cell.angle_gamma   90.00
#
_symmetry.space_group_name_H-M   'P 1'
#
loop_
_entity.id
_entity.type
_entity.pdbx_description
1 polymer ?
#
loop_
_entity_poly.entity_id
_entity_poly.type
_entity_poly.pdbx_seq_one_letter_code
_entity_poly.pdbx_strand_id
1 'polypeptide(L)'
;MIVITIQGQEKGGKHVTALNGRIVQEENEENSIITQILKAIETINVQDELYTTLDNGQLFCAIKHPELDIYGRKRIALILLDNNESEENIKATCDVMGLSYKRFLEFKEEFKEEFKEEFKAQSNNGKMCNNAIYIGIGIVVIIALGIYFALKGEK
;
A
#
# COMPACT_ATOMS: atom_id res chain seq x y z
N MET A 1 -8.05 6.01 2.39
CA MET A 1 -7.74 5.73 3.78
C MET A 1 -6.28 5.32 3.88
N ILE A 2 -5.61 5.65 4.98
CA ILE A 2 -4.36 5.01 5.37
C ILE A 2 -4.45 4.48 6.80
N VAL A 3 -4.00 3.25 6.98
CA VAL A 3 -3.88 2.60 8.28
C VAL A 3 -2.47 2.07 8.44
N ILE A 4 -1.89 2.30 9.61
CA ILE A 4 -0.59 1.74 9.99
C ILE A 4 -0.76 1.04 11.32
N THR A 5 -0.32 -0.21 11.43
CA THR A 5 -0.27 -0.93 12.71
C THR A 5 1.13 -1.49 12.95
N ILE A 6 1.62 -1.34 14.18
CA ILE A 6 2.93 -1.84 14.62
C ILE A 6 2.70 -2.60 15.92
N GLN A 7 3.43 -3.69 16.11
CA GLN A 7 3.46 -4.33 17.42
C GLN A 7 4.09 -3.38 18.46
N GLY A 8 3.36 -3.08 19.53
CA GLY A 8 3.80 -2.19 20.58
C GLY A 8 4.93 -2.77 21.43
N GLN A 9 5.55 -1.91 22.23
CA GLN A 9 6.72 -2.24 23.05
C GLN A 9 6.36 -2.81 24.43
N GLU A 10 5.09 -3.00 24.75
CA GLU A 10 4.69 -3.49 26.07
C GLU A 10 4.73 -5.02 26.18
N LYS A 11 4.99 -5.54 27.38
CA LYS A 11 4.86 -6.97 27.70
C LYS A 11 3.40 -7.39 27.49
N GLY A 12 3.14 -8.09 26.40
CA GLY A 12 1.80 -8.47 25.95
C GLY A 12 1.56 -8.21 24.46
N GLY A 13 2.43 -7.43 23.80
CA GLY A 13 2.41 -7.28 22.34
C GLY A 13 1.19 -6.53 21.81
N LYS A 14 0.57 -5.66 22.64
CA LYS A 14 -0.52 -4.79 22.18
C LYS A 14 -0.06 -4.00 20.96
N HIS A 15 -0.86 -4.01 19.91
CA HIS A 15 -0.59 -3.22 18.73
C HIS A 15 -0.76 -1.73 19.04
N VAL A 16 -0.11 -0.89 18.26
CA VAL A 16 -0.39 0.53 18.17
C VAL A 16 -0.84 0.78 16.74
N THR A 17 -2.02 1.35 16.58
CA THR A 17 -2.65 1.57 15.27
C THR A 17 -2.94 3.05 15.05
N ALA A 18 -2.55 3.56 13.88
CA ALA A 18 -2.94 4.88 13.40
C ALA A 18 -3.85 4.77 12.19
N LEU A 19 -4.83 5.68 12.12
CA LEU A 19 -5.78 5.81 11.04
C LEU A 19 -5.84 7.30 10.64
N ASN A 20 -5.51 7.61 9.38
CA ASN A 20 -5.60 8.97 8.82
C ASN A 20 -5.03 10.08 9.75
N GLY A 21 -3.82 9.88 10.25
CA GLY A 21 -3.09 10.87 11.04
C GLY A 21 -3.40 10.89 12.53
N ARG A 22 -4.28 10.01 13.04
CA ARG A 22 -4.55 9.88 14.48
C ARG A 22 -4.24 8.48 15.00
N ILE A 23 -3.74 8.39 16.24
CA ILE A 23 -3.66 7.13 16.98
C ILE A 23 -5.08 6.71 17.39
N VAL A 24 -5.43 5.45 17.12
CA VAL A 24 -6.68 4.85 17.56
C VAL A 24 -6.55 4.51 19.04
N GLN A 25 -7.38 5.12 19.88
CA GLN A 25 -7.33 4.91 21.34
C GLN A 25 -8.37 3.90 21.83
N GLU A 26 -9.42 3.66 21.04
CA GLU A 26 -10.48 2.73 21.40
C GLU A 26 -10.10 1.30 20.99
N GLU A 27 -9.97 0.42 21.99
CA GLU A 27 -9.56 -0.98 21.79
C GLU A 27 -10.47 -1.75 20.82
N ASN A 28 -11.78 -1.48 20.82
CA ASN A 28 -12.72 -2.11 19.90
C ASN A 28 -12.51 -1.66 18.45
N GLU A 29 -12.27 -0.35 18.24
CA GLU A 29 -11.99 0.21 16.92
C GLU A 29 -10.66 -0.35 16.39
N GLU A 30 -9.62 -0.33 17.23
CA GLU A 30 -8.30 -0.86 16.91
C GLU A 30 -8.35 -2.35 16.53
N ASN A 31 -9.00 -3.19 17.34
CA ASN A 31 -9.10 -4.62 17.07
C ASN A 31 -9.86 -4.92 15.76
N SER A 32 -10.89 -4.13 15.45
CA SER A 32 -11.63 -4.25 14.19
C SER A 32 -10.72 -3.94 12.98
N ILE A 33 -9.92 -2.88 13.08
CA ILE A 33 -8.98 -2.47 12.05
C ILE A 33 -7.89 -3.52 11.85
N ILE A 34 -7.28 -4.00 12.94
CA ILE A 34 -6.24 -5.04 12.89
C ILE A 34 -6.81 -6.31 12.25
N THR A 35 -8.00 -6.74 12.66
CA THR A 35 -8.65 -7.93 12.09
C THR A 35 -8.89 -7.78 10.59
N GLN A 36 -9.27 -6.59 10.12
CA GLN A 36 -9.43 -6.32 8.70
C GLN A 36 -8.11 -6.42 7.94
N ILE A 37 -7.03 -5.82 8.46
CA ILE A 37 -5.69 -5.93 7.86
C ILE A 37 -5.27 -7.40 7.81
N LEU A 38 -5.34 -8.12 8.93
CA LEU A 38 -4.92 -9.52 9.01
C LEU A 38 -5.70 -10.43 8.05
N LYS A 39 -7.01 -10.21 7.88
CA LYS A 39 -7.81 -10.91 6.87
C LYS A 39 -7.40 -10.56 5.45
N ALA A 40 -7.13 -9.28 5.19
CA ALA A 40 -6.71 -8.82 3.87
C ALA A 40 -5.35 -9.38 3.45
N ILE A 41 -4.50 -9.74 4.42
CA ILE A 41 -3.15 -10.28 4.20
C ILE A 41 -3.02 -11.75 4.59
N GLU A 42 -4.12 -12.47 4.82
CA GLU A 42 -4.10 -13.86 5.32
C GLU A 42 -3.26 -14.80 4.43
N THR A 43 -3.24 -14.54 3.12
CA THR A 43 -2.48 -15.31 2.13
C THR A 43 -1.05 -14.80 1.91
N ILE A 44 -0.68 -13.70 2.55
CA ILE A 44 0.59 -13.00 2.35
C ILE A 44 1.56 -13.37 3.48
N ASN A 45 2.68 -13.97 3.12
CA ASN A 45 3.73 -14.29 4.07
C ASN A 45 4.66 -13.08 4.28
N VAL A 46 4.41 -12.32 5.35
CA VAL A 46 5.23 -11.16 5.73
C VAL A 46 6.42 -11.62 6.59
N GLN A 47 7.53 -12.00 5.94
CA GLN A 47 8.79 -12.34 6.63
C GLN A 47 9.78 -11.16 6.68
N ASP A 48 9.66 -10.24 5.72
CA ASP A 48 10.49 -9.06 5.61
C ASP A 48 9.66 -7.89 5.03
N GLU A 49 10.33 -6.82 4.62
CA GLU A 49 9.71 -5.72 3.89
C GLU A 49 9.05 -6.25 2.63
N LEU A 50 7.81 -5.82 2.40
CA LEU A 50 6.98 -6.28 1.31
C LEU A 50 6.12 -5.13 0.84
N TYR A 51 5.86 -5.08 -0.46
CA TYR A 51 4.82 -4.24 -1.02
C TYR A 51 4.00 -5.08 -1.99
N THR A 52 2.68 -4.93 -1.96
CA THR A 52 1.80 -5.59 -2.93
C THR A 52 0.48 -4.82 -3.08
N THR A 53 -0.23 -5.11 -4.15
CA THR A 53 -1.60 -4.64 -4.36
C THR A 53 -2.55 -5.77 -4.02
N LEU A 54 -3.56 -5.49 -3.20
CA LEU A 54 -4.61 -6.42 -2.85
C LEU A 54 -5.68 -6.47 -3.94
N ASP A 55 -6.49 -7.53 -3.97
CA ASP A 55 -7.53 -7.75 -4.98
C ASP A 55 -8.56 -6.61 -5.06
N ASN A 56 -8.79 -5.92 -3.95
CA ASN A 56 -9.68 -4.76 -3.88
C ASN A 56 -9.03 -3.44 -4.37
N GLY A 57 -7.82 -3.52 -4.90
CA GLY A 57 -7.04 -2.38 -5.39
C GLY A 57 -6.33 -1.60 -4.29
N GLN A 58 -6.48 -1.94 -3.01
CA GLN A 58 -5.70 -1.30 -1.94
C GLN A 58 -4.22 -1.72 -2.03
N LEU A 59 -3.36 -0.84 -1.55
CA LEU A 59 -1.93 -1.09 -1.43
C LEU A 59 -1.64 -1.60 -0.03
N PHE A 60 -0.96 -2.74 0.05
CA PHE A 60 -0.44 -3.28 1.30
C PHE A 60 1.09 -3.17 1.29
N CYS A 61 1.64 -2.74 2.43
CA CYS A 61 3.06 -2.58 2.60
C CYS A 61 3.50 -2.99 4.01
N ALA A 62 4.54 -3.80 4.10
CA ALA A 62 5.27 -4.09 5.31
C ALA A 62 6.62 -3.38 5.24
N ILE A 63 6.94 -2.51 6.19
CA ILE A 63 8.26 -1.84 6.27
C ILE A 63 8.88 -2.02 7.64
N LYS A 64 10.21 -2.03 7.72
CA LYS A 64 10.91 -2.07 9.00
C LYS A 64 10.74 -0.73 9.70
N HIS A 65 10.27 -0.79 10.93
CA HIS A 65 10.22 0.36 11.82
C HIS A 65 11.64 0.71 12.31
N PRO A 66 12.01 2.01 12.40
CA PRO A 66 13.35 2.43 12.83
C PRO A 66 13.66 2.03 14.27
N GLU A 67 12.64 2.04 15.14
CA GLU A 67 12.79 1.63 16.54
C GLU A 67 12.60 0.12 16.72
N LEU A 68 13.48 -0.46 17.55
CA LEU A 68 13.46 -1.87 17.92
C LEU A 68 12.36 -2.19 18.94
N ASP A 69 12.02 -3.47 19.05
CA ASP A 69 11.20 -3.99 20.15
C ASP A 69 12.02 -4.13 21.45
N ILE A 70 11.36 -4.55 22.54
CA ILE A 70 12.00 -4.76 23.85
C ILE A 70 13.07 -5.84 23.87
N TYR A 71 13.17 -6.68 22.83
CA TYR A 71 14.16 -7.73 22.67
C TYR A 71 15.26 -7.32 21.66
N GLY A 72 15.27 -6.06 21.19
CA GLY A 72 16.25 -5.56 20.23
C GLY A 72 16.02 -6.01 18.79
N ARG A 73 14.83 -6.53 18.46
CA ARG A 73 14.47 -6.98 17.10
C ARG A 73 13.84 -5.84 16.32
N LYS A 74 14.04 -5.83 15.00
CA LYS A 74 13.34 -4.89 14.13
C LYS A 74 11.84 -5.18 14.16
N ARG A 75 11.04 -4.14 14.35
CA ARG A 75 9.58 -4.23 14.26
C ARG A 75 9.15 -4.03 12.80
N ILE A 76 8.05 -4.65 12.41
CA ILE A 76 7.44 -4.43 11.11
C ILE A 76 6.20 -3.56 11.30
N ALA A 77 6.12 -2.49 10.54
CA ALA A 77 4.92 -1.69 10.38
C ALA A 77 4.12 -2.24 9.21
N LEU A 78 2.87 -2.62 9.46
CA LEU A 78 1.92 -3.06 8.45
C LEU A 78 1.08 -1.85 8.03
N ILE A 79 1.10 -1.53 6.75
CA ILE A 79 0.49 -0.34 6.17
C ILE A 79 -0.53 -0.78 5.13
N LEU A 80 -1.76 -0.29 5.28
CA LEU A 80 -2.82 -0.43 4.28
C LEU A 80 -3.19 0.96 3.77
N LEU A 81 -3.18 1.14 2.45
CA LEU A 81 -3.35 2.42 1.80
C LEU A 81 -4.33 2.32 0.63
N ASP A 82 -5.34 3.17 0.61
CA ASP A 82 -6.20 3.34 -0.57
C ASP A 82 -5.48 4.16 -1.65
N ASN A 83 -5.72 3.82 -2.92
CA ASN A 83 -5.09 4.47 -4.07
C ASN A 83 -5.31 6.00 -4.15
N ASN A 84 -6.43 6.48 -3.59
CA ASN A 84 -6.85 7.87 -3.69
C ASN A 84 -6.65 8.64 -2.37
N GLU A 85 -5.89 8.10 -1.42
CA GLU A 85 -5.63 8.81 -0.17
C GLU A 85 -4.73 10.03 -0.38
N SER A 86 -5.00 11.09 0.39
CA SER A 86 -4.26 12.34 0.33
C SER A 86 -2.85 12.20 0.88
N GLU A 87 -1.90 12.89 0.24
CA GLU A 87 -0.50 12.92 0.68
C GLU A 87 -0.36 13.42 2.13
N GLU A 88 -1.19 14.40 2.50
CA GLU A 88 -1.23 14.96 3.84
C GLU A 88 -1.59 13.91 4.90
N ASN A 89 -2.63 13.11 4.67
CA ASN A 89 -3.02 12.03 5.58
C ASN A 89 -1.95 10.94 5.64
N ILE A 90 -1.32 10.60 4.52
CA ILE A 90 -0.24 9.60 4.48
C ILE A 90 0.91 10.08 5.38
N LYS A 91 1.37 11.32 5.16
CA LYS A 91 2.46 11.91 5.92
C LYS A 91 2.12 12.00 7.41
N ALA A 92 0.94 12.53 7.75
CA ALA A 92 0.49 12.64 9.12
C ALA A 92 0.44 11.27 9.82
N THR A 93 -0.01 10.22 9.12
CA THR A 93 -0.08 8.86 9.68
C THR A 93 1.31 8.25 9.86
N CYS A 94 2.23 8.47 8.94
CA CYS A 94 3.64 8.06 9.12
C CYS A 94 4.26 8.78 10.33
N ASP A 95 4.06 10.10 10.44
CA ASP A 95 4.65 10.93 11.48
C ASP A 95 4.19 10.50 12.89
N VAL A 96 2.87 10.28 13.10
CA VAL A 96 2.37 9.81 14.41
C VAL A 96 2.83 8.39 14.77
N MET A 97 3.20 7.60 13.76
CA MET A 97 3.72 6.24 13.95
C MET A 97 5.25 6.19 13.99
N GLY A 98 5.95 7.32 13.97
CA GLY A 98 7.42 7.36 14.02
C GLY A 98 8.10 6.81 12.76
N LEU A 99 7.38 6.76 11.64
CA LEU A 99 7.89 6.28 10.36
C LEU A 99 8.39 7.44 9.51
N SER A 100 9.49 7.23 8.79
CA SER A 100 9.99 8.21 7.82
C SER A 100 9.10 8.21 6.58
N TYR A 101 8.35 9.29 6.38
CA TYR A 101 7.56 9.50 5.16
C TYR A 101 8.41 9.38 3.88
N LYS A 102 9.64 9.92 3.92
CA LYS A 102 10.58 9.80 2.80
C LYS A 102 10.93 8.33 2.51
N ARG A 103 11.24 7.54 3.55
CA ARG A 103 11.55 6.12 3.39
C ARG A 103 10.35 5.34 2.84
N PHE A 104 9.14 5.70 3.28
CA PHE A 104 7.91 5.13 2.74
C PHE A 104 7.76 5.41 1.24
N LEU A 105 8.02 6.64 0.80
CA LEU A 105 8.00 7.00 -0.63
C LEU A 105 9.06 6.25 -1.44
N GLU A 106 10.29 6.22 -0.97
CA GLU A 106 11.39 5.48 -1.60
C GLU A 106 11.01 4.00 -1.79
N PHE A 107 10.49 3.36 -0.74
CA PHE A 107 10.05 1.97 -0.80
C PHE A 107 8.88 1.74 -1.79
N LYS A 108 7.94 2.69 -1.84
CA LYS A 108 6.83 2.67 -2.82
C LYS A 108 7.32 2.83 -4.26
N GLU A 109 8.38 3.60 -4.48
CA GLU A 109 8.99 3.79 -5.81
C GLU A 109 9.82 2.59 -6.23
N GLU A 110 10.67 2.06 -5.34
CA GLU A 110 11.45 0.83 -5.54
C GLU A 110 10.54 -0.32 -6.00
N PHE A 111 9.41 -0.54 -5.33
CA PHE A 111 8.44 -1.55 -5.74
C PHE A 111 7.85 -1.28 -7.13
N LYS A 112 7.50 -0.03 -7.46
CA LYS A 112 6.96 0.30 -8.80
C LYS A 112 7.97 0.00 -9.89
N GLU A 113 9.26 0.11 -9.62
CA GLU A 113 10.32 -0.22 -10.57
C GLU A 113 10.48 -1.73 -10.71
N GLU A 114 10.55 -2.47 -9.59
CA GLU A 114 10.63 -3.94 -9.59
C GLU A 114 9.43 -4.57 -10.32
N PHE A 115 8.22 -4.08 -10.05
CA PHE A 115 7.02 -4.55 -10.73
C PHE A 115 7.07 -4.25 -12.24
N LYS A 116 7.59 -3.09 -12.66
CA LYS A 116 7.80 -2.83 -14.10
C LYS A 116 8.80 -3.80 -14.73
N GLU A 117 9.89 -4.12 -14.03
CA GLU A 117 10.92 -5.03 -14.52
C GLU A 117 10.43 -6.49 -14.56
N GLU A 118 9.66 -6.95 -13.58
CA GLU A 118 9.01 -8.27 -13.60
C GLU A 118 8.00 -8.39 -14.74
N PHE A 119 7.21 -7.35 -15.00
CA PHE A 119 6.28 -7.32 -16.14
C PHE A 119 7.03 -7.30 -17.48
N LYS A 120 8.15 -6.58 -17.59
CA LYS A 120 9.02 -6.62 -18.78
C LYS A 120 9.67 -8.01 -18.94
N ALA A 121 10.11 -8.64 -17.86
CA ALA A 121 10.73 -9.97 -17.88
C ALA A 121 9.72 -11.07 -18.24
N GLN A 122 8.49 -11.00 -17.71
CA GLN A 122 7.39 -11.89 -18.11
C GLN A 122 6.93 -11.61 -19.56
N SER A 123 6.92 -10.35 -20.00
CA SER A 123 6.66 -9.99 -21.40
C SER A 123 7.77 -10.49 -22.35
N ASN A 124 9.02 -10.59 -21.89
CA ASN A 124 10.15 -11.10 -22.69
C ASN A 124 10.21 -12.64 -22.71
N ASN A 125 9.83 -13.30 -21.63
CA ASN A 125 9.74 -14.77 -21.57
C ASN A 125 8.42 -15.32 -22.15
N GLY A 126 7.40 -14.47 -22.29
CA GLY A 126 6.11 -14.74 -22.91
C GLY A 126 6.07 -14.46 -24.41
N LYS A 127 6.80 -15.25 -25.20
CA LYS A 127 6.68 -15.47 -26.65
C LYS A 127 7.23 -14.41 -27.61
N MET A 128 8.25 -14.86 -28.36
CA MET A 128 8.14 -14.90 -29.83
C MET A 128 6.77 -15.49 -30.20
N CYS A 129 5.78 -14.63 -30.44
CA CYS A 129 4.67 -14.74 -31.41
C CYS A 129 3.63 -13.62 -31.16
N ASN A 130 3.68 -12.64 -32.06
CA ASN A 130 2.66 -11.67 -32.44
C ASN A 130 2.21 -10.60 -31.41
N ASN A 131 2.74 -9.41 -31.67
CA ASN A 131 2.13 -8.10 -31.45
C ASN A 131 0.60 -8.11 -31.58
N ALA A 132 -0.05 -7.63 -30.52
CA ALA A 132 -1.38 -7.04 -30.41
C ALA A 132 -2.10 -7.65 -29.22
N ILE A 133 -2.82 -6.80 -28.48
CA ILE A 133 -3.63 -7.14 -27.30
C ILE A 133 -2.81 -7.16 -26.01
N TYR A 134 -2.45 -5.98 -25.49
CA TYR A 134 -2.75 -5.56 -24.10
C TYR A 134 -2.52 -4.05 -23.89
N ILE A 135 -2.83 -3.25 -24.93
CA ILE A 135 -3.05 -1.81 -24.83
C ILE A 135 -4.55 -1.52 -24.53
N GLY A 136 -5.34 -2.55 -24.26
CA GLY A 136 -6.81 -2.54 -24.41
C GLY A 136 -7.65 -1.98 -23.26
N ILE A 137 -7.11 -1.70 -22.07
CA ILE A 137 -7.96 -1.25 -20.95
C ILE A 137 -7.72 0.24 -20.63
N GLY A 138 -6.46 0.68 -20.53
CA GLY A 138 -6.14 2.09 -20.25
C GLY A 138 -6.49 3.04 -21.41
N ILE A 139 -6.25 2.64 -22.66
CA ILE A 139 -6.49 3.52 -23.82
C ILE A 139 -7.98 3.66 -24.14
N VAL A 140 -8.79 2.61 -23.94
CA VAL A 140 -10.24 2.68 -24.19
C VAL A 140 -10.92 3.66 -23.24
N VAL A 141 -10.50 3.71 -21.97
CA VAL A 141 -11.03 4.67 -20.99
C VAL A 141 -10.66 6.11 -21.35
N ILE A 142 -9.41 6.35 -21.79
CA ILE A 142 -8.95 7.69 -22.19
C ILE A 142 -9.68 8.20 -23.44
N ILE A 143 -9.90 7.34 -24.45
CA ILE A 143 -10.62 7.72 -25.68
C ILE A 143 -12.10 8.01 -25.38
N ALA A 144 -12.75 7.18 -24.54
CA ALA A 144 -14.14 7.40 -24.15
C ALA A 144 -14.33 8.72 -23.36
N LEU A 145 -13.41 9.05 -22.46
CA LEU A 145 -13.40 10.32 -21.73
C LEU A 145 -13.15 11.52 -22.66
N GLY A 146 -12.23 11.42 -23.61
CA GLY A 146 -11.96 12.48 -24.59
C GLY A 146 -13.17 12.81 -25.46
N ILE A 147 -13.87 11.78 -25.96
CA ILE A 147 -15.10 11.97 -26.77
C ILE A 147 -16.23 12.56 -25.92
N TYR A 148 -16.39 12.12 -24.67
CA TYR A 148 -17.40 12.66 -23.76
C TYR A 148 -17.19 14.16 -23.47
N PHE A 149 -15.94 14.59 -23.26
CA PHE A 149 -15.62 15.99 -23.05
C PHE A 149 -15.81 16.85 -24.31
N ALA A 150 -15.45 16.33 -25.49
CA ALA A 150 -15.67 17.03 -26.76
C ALA A 150 -17.16 17.27 -27.05
N LEU A 151 -18.03 16.27 -26.82
CA LEU A 151 -19.48 16.39 -27.05
C LEU A 151 -20.19 17.28 -26.02
N LYS A 152 -19.62 17.46 -24.82
CA LYS A 152 -20.20 18.30 -23.76
C LYS A 152 -19.77 19.77 -23.87
N GLY A 153 -18.70 20.06 -24.60
CA GLY A 153 -18.16 21.42 -24.81
C GLY A 153 -18.83 22.22 -25.93
N GLU A 154 -19.68 21.62 -26.76
CA GLU A 154 -20.39 22.28 -27.88
C GLU A 154 -21.83 22.72 -27.54
N LYS A 155 -22.13 23.08 -26.29
CA LYS A 155 -23.42 23.68 -25.91
C LYS A 155 -23.28 25.09 -25.37
#